data_AF-A0A4W5K7I0-F1
#
_entry.id   AF-A0A4W5K7I0-F1
#
_cell.length_a   1.000
_cell.length_b   1.000
_cell.length_c   1.000
_cell.angle_alpha   90.00
_cell.angle_beta   90.00
_cell.angle_gamma   90.00
#
_symmetry.space_group_name_H-M   'P 1'
#
loop_
_entity.id
_entity.type
_entity.pdbx_description
1 polymer ?
#
loop_
_entity_poly.entity_id
_entity_poly.type
_entity_poly.pdbx_seq_one_letter_code
_entity_poly.pdbx_strand_id
1 'polypeptide(L)'
;MGVNNRVSVVAMVRRRSGSRLGFLLIVLLDLLGTAASNMEPIYWNSLNKRFLDDKGYVLYPQIGDRLDLICPSSDPPSQRAPAEYEFYKLYLVSSRDQADRCEVTGAPNLLLTCDKPNNDMRFTIKFQEYSPNLWGHEFKTNADYYI
;
A
#
# COMPACT_ATOMS: atom_id res chain seq x y z
N MET A 1 7.81 12.92 49.49
CA MET A 1 8.51 13.22 48.21
C MET A 1 7.45 13.19 47.13
N GLY A 2 7.20 14.34 46.51
CA GLY A 2 5.96 14.64 45.79
C GLY A 2 5.84 13.95 44.43
N VAL A 3 4.66 13.38 44.22
CA VAL A 3 4.07 13.04 42.92
C VAL A 3 3.90 14.33 42.12
N ASN A 4 4.22 14.32 40.82
CA ASN A 4 3.68 15.33 39.92
C ASN A 4 3.38 14.74 38.53
N ASN A 5 2.11 14.38 38.36
CA ASN A 5 1.47 14.12 37.06
C ASN A 5 1.40 15.42 36.27
N ARG A 6 1.99 15.47 35.09
CA ARG A 6 1.77 16.57 34.13
C ARG A 6 0.48 16.32 33.37
N VAL A 7 -0.61 16.87 33.89
CA VAL A 7 -1.83 17.14 33.13
C VAL A 7 -1.49 18.23 32.11
N SER A 8 -1.47 17.88 30.83
CA SER A 8 -1.43 18.88 29.76
C SER A 8 -2.77 19.62 29.74
N VAL A 9 -2.74 20.83 30.27
CA VAL A 9 -3.85 21.79 30.23
C VAL A 9 -4.13 22.11 28.76
N VAL A 10 -5.27 21.66 28.25
CA VAL A 10 -5.83 22.17 26.99
C VAL A 10 -6.19 23.63 27.22
N ALA A 11 -5.38 24.53 26.67
CA ALA A 11 -5.71 25.95 26.64
C ALA A 11 -6.98 26.12 25.78
N MET A 12 -8.12 26.37 26.43
CA MET A 12 -9.30 26.87 25.73
C MET A 12 -8.96 28.24 25.15
N VAL A 13 -8.67 28.27 23.85
CA VAL A 13 -8.66 29.50 23.06
C VAL A 13 -10.10 30.02 23.03
N ARG A 14 -10.38 30.98 23.91
CA ARG A 14 -11.62 31.75 23.92
C ARG A 14 -11.61 32.67 22.69
N ARG A 15 -12.03 32.15 21.53
CA ARG A 15 -12.10 32.92 20.28
C ARG A 15 -13.42 33.68 20.21
N ARG A 16 -13.26 35.00 20.31
CA ARG A 16 -14.21 36.08 20.04
C ARG A 16 -14.82 35.89 18.63
N SER A 17 -16.16 35.95 18.54
CA SER A 17 -16.97 36.03 17.32
C SER A 17 -16.63 35.01 16.22
N GLY A 18 -17.32 33.86 16.24
CA GLY A 18 -17.21 32.83 15.21
C GLY A 18 -17.69 33.34 13.85
N SER A 19 -16.74 33.77 13.01
CA SER A 19 -17.00 33.98 11.59
C SER A 19 -17.40 32.64 10.99
N ARG A 20 -18.66 32.53 10.53
CA ARG A 20 -19.20 31.35 9.81
C ARG A 20 -18.27 30.91 8.67
N LEU A 21 -17.52 31.85 8.11
CA LEU A 21 -16.50 31.63 7.10
C LEU A 21 -15.36 30.73 7.57
N GLY A 22 -14.91 30.84 8.82
CA GLY A 22 -13.82 30.02 9.36
C GLY A 22 -14.22 28.57 9.60
N PHE A 23 -15.46 28.33 10.04
CA PHE A 23 -16.01 26.98 10.14
C PHE A 23 -16.27 26.38 8.76
N LEU A 24 -16.79 27.16 7.80
CA LEU A 24 -16.92 26.73 6.40
C LEU A 24 -15.57 26.36 5.78
N LEU A 25 -14.50 27.10 6.09
CA LEU A 25 -13.17 26.83 5.55
C LEU A 25 -12.57 25.52 6.10
N ILE A 26 -12.81 25.21 7.38
CA ILE A 26 -12.38 23.95 7.99
C ILE A 26 -13.18 22.78 7.40
N VAL A 27 -14.50 22.92 7.28
CA VAL A 27 -15.37 21.90 6.66
C VAL A 27 -15.03 21.69 5.18
N LEU A 28 -14.67 22.75 4.43
CA LEU A 28 -14.21 22.62 3.04
C LEU A 28 -12.85 21.91 2.94
N LEU A 29 -11.94 22.14 3.89
CA LEU A 29 -10.64 21.45 3.94
C LEU A 29 -10.81 19.95 4.23
N ASP A 30 -11.74 19.59 5.13
CA ASP A 30 -12.04 18.19 5.44
C ASP A 30 -12.76 17.47 4.28
N LEU A 31 -13.58 18.18 3.50
CA LEU A 31 -14.22 17.68 2.27
C LEU A 31 -13.24 17.43 1.10
N LEU A 32 -12.01 17.95 1.18
CA LEU A 32 -10.93 17.65 0.25
C LEU A 32 -10.14 16.39 0.67
N GLY A 33 -10.48 15.80 1.83
CA GLY A 33 -9.81 14.62 2.39
C GLY A 33 -10.27 13.31 1.75
N THR A 34 -9.28 12.52 1.34
CA THR A 34 -9.35 11.18 0.72
C THR A 34 -9.81 11.14 -0.74
N ALA A 35 -9.05 11.79 -1.62
CA ALA A 35 -9.03 11.39 -3.02
C ALA A 35 -8.30 10.03 -3.12
N ALA A 36 -9.00 8.99 -3.59
CA ALA A 36 -8.39 7.71 -3.97
C ALA A 36 -7.22 7.97 -4.93
N SER A 37 -6.00 7.67 -4.50
CA SER A 37 -4.79 7.96 -5.28
C SER A 37 -4.23 6.69 -5.93
N ASN A 38 -3.56 6.85 -7.06
CA ASN A 38 -2.72 5.79 -7.60
C ASN A 38 -1.36 5.88 -6.90
N MET A 39 -0.98 4.80 -6.23
CA MET A 39 0.34 4.66 -5.61
C MET A 39 1.40 4.47 -6.69
N GLU A 40 2.66 4.70 -6.32
CA GLU A 40 3.78 4.41 -7.21
C GLU A 40 3.84 2.91 -7.51
N PRO A 41 3.94 2.51 -8.79
CA PRO A 41 3.98 1.10 -9.17
C PRO A 41 5.24 0.41 -8.64
N ILE A 42 5.09 -0.85 -8.24
CA ILE A 42 6.20 -1.70 -7.81
C ILE A 42 6.67 -2.54 -9.00
N TYR A 43 7.90 -2.33 -9.42
CA TYR A 43 8.56 -3.18 -10.40
C TYR A 43 9.17 -4.39 -9.71
N TRP A 44 8.72 -5.59 -10.08
CA TRP A 44 9.11 -6.83 -9.43
C TRP A 44 10.29 -7.48 -10.15
N ASN A 45 11.52 -7.06 -9.80
CA ASN A 45 12.75 -7.63 -10.30
C ASN A 45 13.95 -7.25 -9.40
N SER A 46 15.10 -7.86 -9.64
CA SER A 46 16.35 -7.61 -8.91
C SER A 46 16.92 -6.19 -9.09
N LEU A 47 16.54 -5.46 -10.15
CA LEU A 47 16.98 -4.08 -10.36
C LEU A 47 16.29 -3.09 -9.40
N ASN A 48 15.14 -3.46 -8.83
CA ASN A 48 14.42 -2.62 -7.90
C ASN A 48 15.12 -2.57 -6.53
N LYS A 49 15.97 -1.55 -6.36
CA LYS A 49 16.77 -1.33 -5.15
C LYS A 49 15.95 -1.18 -3.87
N ARG A 50 14.66 -0.85 -3.96
CA ARG A 50 13.79 -0.70 -2.78
C ARG A 50 13.60 -2.01 -2.02
N PHE A 51 13.78 -3.16 -2.67
CA PHE A 51 13.79 -4.46 -1.99
C PHE A 51 15.03 -4.69 -1.12
N LEU A 52 16.09 -3.90 -1.29
CA LEU A 52 17.33 -4.00 -0.54
C LEU A 52 17.38 -3.04 0.67
N ASP A 53 16.33 -2.26 0.92
CA ASP A 53 16.26 -1.32 2.04
C ASP A 53 16.30 -2.10 3.38
N ASP A 54 17.09 -1.64 4.36
CA ASP A 54 17.29 -2.32 5.67
C ASP A 54 15.99 -2.57 6.46
N LYS A 55 14.96 -1.76 6.21
CA LYS A 55 13.64 -1.85 6.86
C LYS A 55 12.64 -2.70 6.08
N GLY A 56 13.02 -3.19 4.90
CA GLY A 56 12.13 -3.81 3.92
C GLY A 56 11.26 -2.82 3.16
N TYR A 57 10.56 -3.34 2.14
CA TYR A 57 9.65 -2.58 1.30
C TYR A 57 8.26 -2.48 1.96
N VAL A 58 8.07 -1.48 2.82
CA VAL A 58 6.81 -1.28 3.57
C VAL A 58 5.97 -0.16 2.97
N LEU A 59 4.67 -0.41 2.77
CA LEU A 59 3.70 0.55 2.24
C LEU A 59 2.53 0.74 3.20
N TYR A 60 1.98 1.96 3.25
CA TYR A 60 0.82 2.33 4.07
C TYR A 60 -0.34 2.84 3.20
N PRO A 61 -0.96 1.97 2.38
CA PRO A 61 -2.07 2.34 1.51
C PRO A 61 -3.30 2.80 2.32
N GLN A 62 -4.07 3.73 1.76
CA GLN A 62 -5.37 4.13 2.29
C GLN A 62 -6.50 3.39 1.56
N ILE A 63 -7.67 3.28 2.20
CA ILE A 63 -8.86 2.71 1.54
C ILE A 63 -9.23 3.57 0.33
N GLY A 64 -9.38 2.92 -0.82
CA GLY A 64 -9.62 3.53 -2.12
C GLY A 64 -8.37 3.60 -3.00
N ASP A 65 -7.17 3.50 -2.43
CA ASP A 65 -5.92 3.56 -3.20
C ASP A 65 -5.77 2.36 -4.15
N ARG A 66 -4.97 2.58 -5.19
CA ARG A 66 -4.60 1.54 -6.15
C ARG A 66 -3.09 1.35 -6.19
N LEU A 67 -2.65 0.11 -6.20
CA LEU A 67 -1.23 -0.27 -6.30
C LEU A 67 -1.04 -1.24 -7.47
N ASP A 68 -0.12 -0.89 -8.36
CA ASP A 68 0.25 -1.74 -9.48
C ASP A 68 1.51 -2.54 -9.16
N LEU A 69 1.42 -3.86 -9.26
CA LEU A 69 2.57 -4.77 -9.33
C LEU A 69 2.89 -5.03 -10.79
N ILE A 70 4.13 -4.80 -11.20
CA ILE A 70 4.55 -4.85 -12.61
C ILE A 70 5.76 -5.77 -12.75
N CYS A 71 5.65 -6.75 -13.65
CA CYS A 71 6.78 -7.50 -14.18
C CYS A 71 7.06 -6.97 -15.60
N PRO A 72 8.07 -6.10 -15.77
CA PRO A 72 8.34 -5.46 -17.05
C PRO A 72 8.99 -6.44 -18.04
N SER A 73 8.68 -6.28 -19.32
CA SER A 73 9.27 -7.04 -20.42
C SER A 73 10.77 -6.76 -20.53
N SER A 74 11.57 -7.80 -20.79
CA SER A 74 12.99 -7.66 -21.10
C SER A 74 13.23 -7.39 -22.60
N ASP A 75 12.20 -7.58 -23.43
CA ASP A 75 12.24 -7.30 -24.88
C ASP A 75 11.04 -6.42 -25.30
N PRO A 76 11.26 -5.19 -25.82
CA PRO A 76 12.55 -4.54 -26.02
C PRO A 76 13.22 -4.13 -24.69
N PRO A 77 14.56 -3.94 -24.68
CA PRO A 77 15.28 -3.53 -23.48
C PRO A 77 14.71 -2.24 -22.89
N SER A 78 14.42 -2.25 -21.59
CA SER A 78 13.90 -1.09 -20.86
C SER A 78 14.75 -0.79 -19.63
N GLN A 79 14.79 0.49 -19.20
CA GLN A 79 15.56 0.88 -18.00
C GLN A 79 15.02 0.26 -16.70
N ARG A 80 13.79 -0.25 -16.73
CA ARG A 80 13.11 -0.83 -15.56
C ARG A 80 13.13 -2.35 -15.56
N ALA A 81 13.63 -2.99 -16.61
CA ALA A 81 13.73 -4.43 -16.74
C ALA A 81 15.19 -4.88 -16.77
N PRO A 82 15.52 -6.02 -16.13
CA PRO A 82 16.81 -6.67 -16.31
C PRO A 82 17.00 -7.16 -17.75
N ALA A 83 18.27 -7.35 -18.13
CA ALA A 83 18.63 -7.85 -19.46
C ALA A 83 18.10 -9.27 -19.70
N GLU A 84 18.10 -10.12 -18.68
CA GLU A 84 17.45 -11.42 -18.69
C GLU A 84 16.15 -11.36 -17.88
N TYR A 85 15.09 -11.96 -18.41
CA TYR A 85 13.78 -11.94 -17.74
C TYR A 85 13.76 -12.86 -16.52
N GLU A 86 13.21 -12.34 -15.43
CA GLU A 86 13.10 -13.06 -14.15
C GLU A 86 11.67 -13.57 -13.97
N PHE A 87 11.53 -14.89 -13.76
CA PHE A 87 10.23 -15.54 -13.64
C PHE A 87 9.76 -15.58 -12.19
N TYR A 88 8.56 -15.05 -11.93
CA TYR A 88 8.00 -14.94 -10.59
C TYR A 88 6.53 -15.37 -10.52
N LYS A 89 6.12 -15.82 -9.34
CA LYS A 89 4.71 -15.93 -8.94
C LYS A 89 4.55 -15.18 -7.63
N LEU A 90 3.68 -14.18 -7.62
CA LEU A 90 3.47 -13.30 -6.47
C LEU A 90 2.26 -13.77 -5.69
N TYR A 91 2.38 -13.90 -4.38
CA TYR A 91 1.34 -14.45 -3.53
C TYR A 91 1.01 -13.48 -2.40
N LEU A 92 -0.27 -13.22 -2.16
CA LEU A 92 -0.69 -12.50 -0.97
C LEU A 92 -0.74 -13.46 0.23
N VAL A 93 0.04 -13.18 1.26
CA VAL A 93 -0.02 -13.90 2.54
C VAL A 93 -0.51 -12.96 3.64
N SER A 94 -1.46 -13.45 4.43
CA SER A 94 -2.06 -12.69 5.55
C SER A 94 -1.36 -12.95 6.89
N SER A 95 -0.60 -14.03 7.00
CA SER A 95 0.16 -14.35 8.21
C SER A 95 1.58 -13.85 8.10
N ARG A 96 2.02 -13.10 9.11
CA ARG A 96 3.42 -12.68 9.23
C ARG A 96 4.38 -13.88 9.30
N ASP A 97 3.99 -14.97 9.95
CA ASP A 97 4.85 -16.17 10.06
C ASP A 97 5.18 -16.77 8.69
N GLN A 98 4.25 -16.70 7.72
CA GLN A 98 4.47 -17.16 6.35
C GLN A 98 5.45 -16.26 5.61
N ALA A 99 5.32 -14.94 5.78
CA ALA A 99 6.22 -13.95 5.19
C ALA A 99 7.64 -14.07 5.77
N ASP A 100 7.78 -14.16 7.09
CA ASP A 100 9.07 -14.23 7.79
C ASP A 100 9.82 -15.55 7.47
N ARG A 101 9.10 -16.64 7.17
CA ARG A 101 9.67 -17.93 6.72
C ARG A 101 9.84 -18.04 5.21
N CYS A 102 9.34 -17.07 4.45
CA CYS A 102 9.27 -17.10 2.99
C CYS A 102 8.59 -18.38 2.45
N GLU A 103 7.53 -18.86 3.13
CA GLU A 103 6.85 -20.10 2.78
C GLU A 103 5.34 -19.88 2.62
N VAL A 104 4.81 -20.27 1.46
CA VAL A 104 3.37 -20.22 1.19
C VAL A 104 2.75 -21.55 1.59
N THR A 105 2.02 -21.56 2.70
CA THR A 105 1.35 -22.76 3.22
C THR A 105 -0.17 -22.71 3.00
N GLY A 106 -0.79 -23.87 2.77
CA GLY A 106 -2.24 -23.96 2.53
C GLY A 106 -2.65 -23.60 1.10
N ALA A 107 -3.81 -22.93 0.96
CA ALA A 107 -4.32 -22.48 -0.34
C ALA A 107 -3.73 -21.10 -0.68
N PRO A 108 -2.80 -21.01 -1.66
CA PRO A 108 -2.09 -19.78 -1.95
C PRO A 108 -2.98 -18.76 -2.66
N ASN A 109 -2.92 -17.50 -2.23
CA ASN A 109 -3.60 -16.42 -2.93
C ASN A 109 -2.68 -15.81 -3.99
N LEU A 110 -2.73 -16.31 -5.22
CA LEU A 110 -1.88 -15.89 -6.34
C LEU A 110 -2.36 -14.54 -6.92
N LEU A 111 -1.51 -13.51 -6.87
CA LEU A 111 -1.80 -12.17 -7.39
C LEU A 111 -1.38 -12.00 -8.86
N LEU A 112 -0.14 -12.39 -9.18
CA LEU A 112 0.46 -12.18 -10.50
C LEU A 112 1.40 -13.33 -10.85
N THR A 113 1.35 -13.77 -12.10
CA THR A 113 2.32 -14.72 -12.67
C THR A 113 3.10 -14.01 -13.77
N CYS A 114 4.42 -14.03 -13.65
CA CYS A 114 5.36 -13.40 -14.57
C CYS A 114 6.00 -14.51 -15.41
N ASP A 115 5.29 -14.92 -16.46
CA ASP A 115 5.63 -16.03 -17.36
C ASP A 115 5.86 -15.60 -18.82
N LYS A 116 5.63 -14.32 -19.13
CA LYS A 116 5.72 -13.78 -20.49
C LYS A 116 6.86 -12.77 -20.60
N PRO A 117 8.04 -13.17 -21.10
CA PRO A 117 9.21 -12.28 -21.20
C PRO A 117 9.06 -11.17 -22.24
N ASN A 118 8.11 -11.31 -23.17
CA ASN A 118 7.88 -10.37 -24.28
C ASN A 118 6.73 -9.38 -24.00
N ASN A 119 6.10 -9.43 -22.81
CA ASN A 119 4.97 -8.57 -22.48
C ASN A 119 5.07 -8.07 -21.03
N ASP A 120 4.71 -6.81 -20.82
CA ASP A 120 4.55 -6.26 -19.49
C ASP A 120 3.34 -6.91 -18.80
N MET A 121 3.61 -7.67 -17.75
CA MET A 121 2.58 -8.26 -16.90
C MET A 121 2.29 -7.32 -15.75
N ARG A 122 1.00 -7.06 -15.46
CA ARG A 122 0.60 -6.18 -14.35
C ARG A 122 -0.60 -6.71 -13.59
N PHE A 123 -0.63 -6.44 -12.30
CA PHE A 123 -1.80 -6.65 -11.45
C PHE A 123 -2.05 -5.41 -10.61
N THR A 124 -3.29 -4.92 -10.63
CA THR A 124 -3.70 -3.74 -9.87
C THR A 124 -4.49 -4.16 -8.65
N ILE A 125 -3.93 -3.93 -7.47
CA ILE A 125 -4.62 -4.07 -6.20
C ILE A 125 -5.41 -2.79 -5.96
N LYS A 126 -6.69 -2.91 -5.63
CA LYS A 126 -7.47 -1.81 -5.07
C LYS A 126 -7.75 -2.10 -3.60
N PHE A 127 -7.27 -1.24 -2.72
CA PHE A 127 -7.49 -1.39 -1.28
C PHE A 127 -8.93 -1.01 -0.96
N GLN A 128 -9.78 -2.00 -0.76
CA GLN A 128 -11.19 -1.82 -0.46
C GLN A 128 -11.62 -2.89 0.54
N GLU A 129 -12.51 -2.51 1.46
CA GLU A 129 -13.04 -3.44 2.47
C GLU A 129 -14.02 -4.45 1.87
N TYR A 130 -14.75 -4.05 0.82
CA TYR A 130 -15.70 -4.91 0.12
C TYR A 130 -15.33 -4.99 -1.35
N SER A 131 -15.13 -6.22 -1.84
CA SER A 131 -14.94 -6.43 -3.27
C SER A 131 -16.22 -6.95 -3.91
N PRO A 132 -16.71 -6.33 -4.99
CA PRO A 132 -17.82 -6.90 -5.77
C PRO A 132 -17.39 -8.15 -6.57
N ASN A 133 -16.09 -8.45 -6.66
CA ASN A 133 -15.57 -9.68 -7.23
C ASN A 133 -15.62 -10.79 -6.17
N LEU A 134 -16.21 -11.95 -6.48
CA LEU A 134 -16.26 -13.11 -5.60
C LEU A 134 -14.88 -13.68 -5.25
N TRP A 135 -13.87 -13.36 -6.05
CA TRP A 135 -12.46 -13.70 -5.82
C TRP A 135 -11.60 -12.47 -5.50
N GLY A 136 -12.23 -11.33 -5.29
CA GLY A 136 -11.55 -10.08 -5.01
C GLY A 136 -11.01 -10.06 -3.59
N HIS A 137 -9.80 -9.53 -3.42
CA HIS A 137 -9.21 -9.40 -2.10
C HIS A 137 -9.90 -8.29 -1.31
N GLU A 138 -10.23 -8.61 -0.07
CA GLU A 138 -10.78 -7.68 0.90
C GLU A 138 -9.67 -7.30 1.87
N PHE A 139 -9.41 -6.00 1.97
CA PHE A 139 -8.37 -5.46 2.84
C PHE A 139 -9.03 -4.80 4.04
N LYS A 140 -8.82 -5.38 5.21
CA LYS A 140 -9.33 -4.83 6.47
C LYS A 140 -8.41 -3.72 6.95
N THR A 141 -9.01 -2.69 7.54
CA THR A 141 -8.27 -1.64 8.24
C THR A 141 -7.54 -2.20 9.45
N ASN A 142 -6.33 -1.70 9.73
CA ASN A 142 -5.45 -2.14 10.82
C ASN A 142 -5.04 -3.62 10.76
N ALA A 143 -4.90 -4.17 9.56
CA ALA A 143 -4.36 -5.50 9.33
C ALA A 143 -3.12 -5.42 8.43
N ASP A 144 -2.14 -6.28 8.72
CA ASP A 144 -0.92 -6.39 7.93
C ASP A 144 -1.10 -7.46 6.85
N TYR A 145 -0.57 -7.16 5.66
CA TYR A 145 -0.58 -8.05 4.50
C TYR A 145 0.79 -8.04 3.85
N TYR A 146 1.21 -9.18 3.31
CA TYR A 146 2.54 -9.35 2.72
C TYR A 146 2.42 -9.97 1.33
N ILE A 147 3.33 -9.60 0.43
CA ILE A 147 3.40 -10.08 -0.96
C ILE A 147 4.79 -10.65 -1.20
#